data_AF-A0A897N319-F1
#
_entry.id   AF-A0A897N319-F1
#
_cell.length_a   1.000
_cell.length_b   1.000
_cell.length_c   1.000
_cell.angle_alpha   90.00
_cell.angle_beta   90.00
_cell.angle_gamma   90.00
#
_symmetry.space_group_name_H-M   'P 1'
#
loop_
_entity.id
_entity.type
_entity.pdbx_description
1 polymer ?
#
loop_
_entity_poly.entity_id
_entity_poly.type
_entity_poly.pdbx_seq_one_letter_code
_entity_poly.pdbx_strand_id
1 'polypeptide(L)' 'MPHSQDVEGTNDPESLSRYECLQCGTIVEATTNPGTCSCGGDFHNRAKSLE' A
#
# COMPACT_ATOMS: atom_id res chain seq x y z
N MET A 1 -13.32 12.04 27.57
CA MET A 1 -13.18 12.84 26.33
C MET A 1 -13.53 11.93 25.17
N PRO A 2 -14.41 12.31 24.23
CA PRO A 2 -14.77 11.44 23.11
C PRO A 2 -13.59 11.34 22.15
N HIS A 3 -13.13 10.12 21.89
CA HIS A 3 -12.11 9.84 20.89
C HIS A 3 -12.77 9.88 19.51
N SER A 4 -12.77 11.05 18.87
CA SER A 4 -13.06 11.16 17.44
C SER A 4 -11.86 10.61 16.65
N GLN A 5 -11.73 9.30 16.60
CA GLN A 5 -10.92 8.60 15.60
C GLN A 5 -11.85 7.92 14.60
N ASP A 6 -12.70 8.72 13.96
CA ASP A 6 -13.20 8.38 12.64
C ASP A 6 -12.16 8.92 11.64
N VAL A 7 -11.04 8.21 11.55
CA VAL A 7 -10.22 8.29 10.35
C VAL A 7 -10.92 7.38 9.34
N GLU A 8 -12.04 7.84 8.78
CA GLU A 8 -12.64 7.20 7.62
C GLU A 8 -11.55 7.14 6.56
N GLY A 9 -11.00 5.94 6.43
CA GLY A 9 -9.91 5.63 5.53
C GLY A 9 -10.38 5.93 4.13
N THR A 10 -9.93 7.08 3.63
CA THR A 10 -9.96 7.46 2.24
C THR A 10 -9.25 6.38 1.41
N ASN A 11 -9.94 5.26 1.16
CA ASN A 11 -9.67 4.34 0.07
C ASN A 11 -10.18 5.01 -1.21
N ASP A 12 -9.75 6.24 -1.48
CA ASP A 12 -9.89 6.80 -2.81
C ASP A 12 -9.11 5.85 -3.74
N PRO A 13 -9.74 5.27 -4.77
CA PRO A 13 -9.02 4.44 -5.75
C PRO A 13 -7.97 5.26 -6.54
N GLU A 14 -8.04 6.59 -6.44
CA GLU A 14 -7.07 7.54 -6.98
C GLU A 14 -5.95 7.89 -5.98
N SER A 15 -6.04 7.43 -4.73
CA SER A 15 -5.03 7.68 -3.71
C SER A 15 -3.79 6.82 -3.95
N LEU A 16 -2.62 7.46 -3.92
CA LEU A 16 -1.34 6.77 -4.07
C LEU A 16 -1.13 5.80 -2.92
N SER A 17 -0.99 4.52 -3.25
CA SER A 17 -0.59 3.47 -2.33
C SER A 17 0.89 3.17 -2.46
N ARG A 18 1.56 2.93 -1.33
CA ARG A 18 2.93 2.41 -1.32
C ARG A 18 2.92 0.90 -1.42
N TYR A 19 3.73 0.35 -2.32
CA TYR A 19 3.93 -1.07 -2.50
C TYR A 19 5.39 -1.43 -2.24
N GLU A 20 5.62 -2.58 -1.62
CA GLU A 20 6.96 -3.10 -1.31
C GLU A 20 7.14 -4.51 -1.86
N CYS A 21 8.27 -4.75 -2.51
CA CYS A 21 8.70 -6.09 -2.85
C CYS A 21 9.41 -6.71 -1.66
N LEU A 22 8.83 -7.76 -1.09
CA LEU A 22 9.39 -8.46 0.08
C LEU A 22 10.64 -9.29 -0.25
N GLN A 23 10.97 -9.45 -1.54
CA GLN A 23 12.14 -10.22 -1.99
C GLN A 23 13.42 -9.36 -2.05
N CYS A 24 13.32 -8.12 -2.53
CA CYS A 24 14.49 -7.23 -2.71
C CYS A 24 14.39 -5.90 -1.94
N GLY A 25 13.25 -5.60 -1.32
CA GLY A 25 13.03 -4.35 -0.57
C GLY A 25 12.72 -3.13 -1.44
N THR A 26 12.46 -3.29 -2.75
CA THR A 26 12.06 -2.17 -3.62
C THR A 26 10.70 -1.62 -3.20
N ILE A 27 10.58 -0.29 -3.10
CA ILE A 27 9.34 0.41 -2.75
C ILE A 27 8.92 1.31 -3.91
N VAL A 28 7.65 1.23 -4.31
CA VAL A 28 7.05 2.06 -5.36
C VAL A 28 5.72 2.66 -4.90
N GLU A 29 5.36 3.79 -5.46
CA GLU A 29 4.05 4.42 -5.26
C GLU A 29 3.20 4.22 -6.51
N ALA A 30 2.01 3.67 -6.34
CA ALA A 30 1.07 3.41 -7.43
C ALA A 30 -0.36 3.53 -6.93
N THR A 31 -1.27 4.01 -7.78
CA THR A 31 -2.71 4.02 -7.51
C THR A 31 -3.32 2.62 -7.64
N THR A 32 -2.70 1.76 -8.46
CA THR A 32 -3.12 0.37 -8.70
C THR A 32 -1.98 -0.61 -8.41
N ASN A 33 -2.30 -1.89 -8.20
CA ASN A 33 -1.30 -2.92 -7.97
C ASN A 33 -0.28 -2.99 -9.13
N PRO A 34 1.02 -2.70 -8.91
CA PRO A 34 2.04 -2.72 -9.95
C PRO A 34 2.41 -4.14 -10.41
N GLY A 35 1.94 -5.18 -9.70
CA GLY A 35 2.19 -6.57 -10.06
C GLY A 35 3.56 -7.04 -9.61
N THR A 36 4.40 -7.47 -10.55
CA THR A 36 5.69 -8.10 -10.26
C THR A 36 6.84 -7.10 -10.34
N CYS A 37 7.72 -7.13 -9.34
CA CYS A 37 8.97 -6.40 -9.28
C CYS A 37 9.99 -6.93 -10.29
N SER A 38 10.88 -6.07 -10.78
CA SER A 38 11.94 -6.42 -11.72
C SER A 38 12.93 -7.49 -11.20
N CYS A 39 12.97 -7.73 -9.89
CA CYS A 39 13.75 -8.81 -9.28
C CYS A 39 13.07 -10.19 -9.40
N GLY A 40 11.84 -10.25 -9.91
CA GLY A 40 11.01 -11.46 -9.99
C GLY A 40 10.14 -11.75 -8.76
N GLY A 41 10.11 -10.87 -7.76
CA GLY A 41 9.20 -10.97 -6.61
C GLY A 41 7.94 -10.12 -6.79
N ASP A 42 6.89 -10.34 -6.02
CA ASP A 42 5.64 -9.57 -6.13
C ASP A 42 5.62 -8.35 -5.20
N PHE A 43 4.90 -7.31 -5.62
CA PHE A 43 4.67 -6.10 -4.84
C PHE A 43 3.48 -6.24 -3.90
N HIS A 44 3.68 -5.93 -2.62
CA HIS A 44 2.65 -5.94 -1.59
C HIS A 44 2.30 -4.53 -1.14
N ASN A 45 0.99 -4.23 -1.09
CA ASN A 45 0.50 -2.93 -0.65
C ASN A 45 0.79 -2.73 0.86
N ARG A 46 1.52 -1.66 1.22
CA ARG A 46 1.80 -1.25 2.60
C ARG A 46 0.74 -0.32 3.19
N ALA A 47 -0.17 0.21 2.38
CA ALA A 47 -1.22 1.14 2.81
C ALA A 47 -2.40 0.40 3.49
N LYS A 48 -2.60 -0.90 3.23
CA LYS A 48 -3.44 -1.76 4.05
C LYS A 48 -2.63 -2.34 5.21
N SER A 49 -2.92 -1.91 6.43
CA SER A 49 -2.57 -2.67 7.62
C SER A 49 -3.19 -4.08 7.52
N LEU A 50 -2.39 -5.12 7.72
CA LEU A 50 -2.91 -6.47 7.96
C LEU A 50 -3.38 -6.50 9.42
N GLU A 51 -4.65 -6.21 9.64
CA GLU A 51 -5.35 -6.38 10.93
C GLU A 51 -5.80 -7.83 11.17
#